data_AF-A0A7L3HS74-F1
#
_entry.id   AF-A0A7L3HS74-F1
#
_cell.length_a   1.000
_cell.length_b   1.000
_cell.length_c   1.000
_cell.angle_alpha   90.00
_cell.angle_beta   90.00
_cell.angle_gamma   90.00
#
_symmetry.space_group_name_H-M   'P 1'
#
loop_
_entity.id
_entity.type
_entity.pdbx_description
1 polymer ?
#
loop_
_entity_poly.entity_id
_entity_poly.type
_entity_poly.pdbx_seq_one_letter_code
_entity_poly.pdbx_strand_id
1 'polypeptide(L)'
;KPPDGGWGWIVLLGCFVITGFSYAFPKAVSVYFKELMKDFHVGYSDTAWISSIMLAMLYGTGPVCSIMVNQFGCRPVMLIGGLLASAGMILASFTTNIIELYLTAGVLTG
;
A
#
# COMPACT_ATOMS: atom_id res chain seq x y z
N LYS A 1 -10.07 -18.15 -26.94
CA LYS A 1 -8.73 -18.19 -27.58
C LYS A 1 -7.71 -18.18 -26.46
N PRO A 2 -6.91 -19.24 -26.26
CA PRO A 2 -5.89 -19.22 -25.23
C PRO A 2 -4.93 -18.06 -25.57
N PRO A 3 -4.59 -17.18 -24.62
CA PRO A 3 -3.60 -16.14 -24.89
C PRO A 3 -2.22 -16.80 -24.95
N ASP A 4 -1.91 -17.34 -26.14
CA ASP A 4 -0.68 -18.07 -26.38
C ASP A 4 0.54 -17.14 -26.28
N GLY A 5 1.39 -17.43 -25.30
CA GLY A 5 2.85 -17.44 -25.48
C GLY A 5 3.63 -16.21 -25.03
N GLY A 6 3.26 -14.98 -25.42
CA GLY A 6 4.17 -13.82 -25.30
C GLY A 6 3.77 -12.79 -24.23
N TRP A 7 2.62 -12.15 -24.43
CA TRP A 7 2.14 -11.07 -23.57
C TRP A 7 1.85 -11.52 -22.13
N GLY A 8 1.49 -12.80 -21.95
CA GLY A 8 1.25 -13.38 -20.63
C GLY A 8 2.48 -13.31 -19.71
N TRP A 9 3.70 -13.46 -20.24
CA TRP A 9 4.93 -13.36 -19.44
C TRP A 9 5.18 -11.95 -18.91
N ILE A 10 4.89 -10.93 -19.71
CA ILE A 10 5.02 -9.52 -19.30
C ILE A 10 4.02 -9.21 -18.19
N VAL A 11 2.77 -9.68 -18.34
CA VAL A 11 1.73 -9.51 -17.32
C VAL A 11 2.08 -10.27 -16.04
N LEU A 12 2.62 -11.49 -16.15
CA LEU A 12 3.09 -12.28 -15.01
C LEU A 12 4.23 -11.60 -14.26
N LEU A 13 5.24 -11.08 -14.99
CA LEU A 13 6.33 -10.30 -14.39
C LEU A 13 5.79 -9.06 -13.66
N GLY A 14 4.88 -8.32 -14.29
CA GLY A 14 4.23 -7.17 -13.65
C GLY A 14 3.47 -7.57 -12.38
N CYS A 15 2.66 -8.63 -12.45
CA CYS A 15 1.89 -9.12 -11.33
C CYS A 15 2.80 -9.63 -10.19
N PHE A 16 3.92 -10.27 -10.52
CA PHE A 16 4.93 -10.72 -9.57
C PHE A 16 5.58 -9.54 -8.84
N VAL A 17 5.98 -8.50 -9.57
CA VAL A 17 6.57 -7.29 -8.98
C VAL A 17 5.57 -6.58 -8.07
N ILE A 18 4.32 -6.42 -8.49
CA ILE A 18 3.27 -5.75 -7.70
C ILE A 18 2.98 -6.54 -6.44
N THR A 19 2.76 -7.86 -6.56
CA THR A 19 2.50 -8.71 -5.40
C THR A 19 3.68 -8.72 -4.43
N GLY A 20 4.91 -8.83 -4.96
CA GLY A 20 6.13 -8.74 -4.17
C GLY A 20 6.25 -7.42 -3.43
N PHE A 21 5.94 -6.30 -4.08
CA PHE A 21 5.95 -4.98 -3.48
C PHE A 21 4.88 -4.86 -2.38
N SER A 22 3.64 -5.28 -2.64
CA SER A 22 2.55 -5.26 -1.66
C SER A 22 2.88 -6.06 -0.38
N TYR A 23 3.61 -7.18 -0.49
CA TYR A 23 4.02 -7.96 0.69
C TYR A 23 5.31 -7.45 1.35
N ALA A 24 6.25 -6.89 0.59
CA ALA A 24 7.50 -6.36 1.12
C ALA A 24 7.31 -5.01 1.82
N PHE A 25 6.37 -4.20 1.33
CA PHE A 25 6.17 -2.83 1.78
C PHE A 25 5.77 -2.71 3.27
N PRO A 26 4.78 -3.45 3.81
CA PRO A 26 4.47 -3.43 5.24
C PRO A 26 5.68 -3.83 6.11
N LYS A 27 6.50 -4.79 5.63
CA LYS A 27 7.70 -5.22 6.35
C LYS A 27 8.80 -4.15 6.33
N ALA A 28 9.02 -3.48 5.21
CA ALA A 28 9.99 -2.40 5.10
C ALA A 28 9.60 -1.20 5.98
N VAL A 29 8.32 -0.81 5.95
CA VAL A 29 7.79 0.28 6.80
C VAL A 29 7.94 -0.04 8.29
N SER A 30 7.84 -1.32 8.68
CA SER A 30 7.97 -1.73 10.08
C SER A 30 9.33 -1.42 10.72
N VAL A 31 10.40 -1.28 9.94
CA VAL A 31 11.72 -0.90 10.44
C VAL A 31 11.75 0.55 10.88
N TYR A 32 11.09 1.44 10.12
CA TYR A 32 11.01 2.87 10.42
C TYR A 32 10.18 3.18 11.65
N PHE A 33 9.25 2.30 12.03
CA PHE A 33 8.43 2.49 13.23
C PHE A 33 9.25 2.67 14.51
N LYS A 34 10.41 2.02 14.61
CA LYS A 34 11.26 2.15 15.80
C LYS A 34 11.90 3.53 15.91
N GLU A 35 12.28 4.12 14.78
CA GLU A 35 12.83 5.48 14.72
C GLU A 35 11.74 6.52 14.94
N LEU A 36 10.58 6.37 14.27
CA LEU A 36 9.41 7.22 14.47
C LEU A 36 8.92 7.22 15.92
N MET A 37 8.90 6.08 16.59
CA MET A 37 8.55 5.98 18.01
C MET A 37 9.50 6.80 18.90
N LYS A 38 10.79 6.84 18.55
CA LYS A 38 11.81 7.58 19.27
C LYS A 38 11.72 9.08 19.03
N ASP A 39 11.50 9.51 17.79
CA ASP A 39 11.43 10.93 17.43
C ASP A 39 10.14 11.59 17.91
N PHE A 40 9.01 10.88 17.83
CA PHE A 40 7.72 11.42 18.26
C PHE A 40 7.42 11.17 19.75
N HIS A 41 8.29 10.46 20.49
CA HIS A 41 8.08 10.05 21.90
C HIS A 41 6.74 9.35 22.16
N VAL A 42 6.28 8.53 21.22
CA VAL A 42 4.95 7.91 21.30
C VAL A 42 5.05 6.47 21.81
N GLY A 43 4.02 6.01 22.52
CA GLY A 43 3.99 4.68 23.10
C GLY A 43 3.91 3.55 22.07
N TYR A 44 4.25 2.33 22.51
CA TYR A 44 4.13 1.11 21.71
C TYR A 44 2.71 0.88 21.16
N SER A 45 1.68 1.30 21.89
CA SER A 45 0.28 1.11 21.49
C SER A 45 -0.07 1.89 20.21
N ASP A 46 0.39 3.13 20.10
CA ASP A 46 0.11 3.98 18.93
C ASP A 46 0.84 3.45 17.69
N THR A 47 2.08 3.01 17.85
CA THR A 47 2.83 2.41 16.73
C THR A 47 2.14 1.13 16.22
N ALA A 48 1.57 0.32 17.12
CA ALA A 48 0.80 -0.87 16.74
C ALA A 48 -0.47 -0.52 15.94
N TRP A 49 -1.11 0.62 16.22
CA TRP A 49 -2.25 1.10 15.43
C TRP A 49 -1.86 1.37 13.98
N ILE A 50 -0.65 1.86 13.69
CA ILE A 50 -0.23 2.14 12.30
C ILE A 50 -0.21 0.83 11.50
N SER A 51 0.47 -0.19 12.04
CA SER A 51 0.52 -1.50 11.40
C SER A 51 -0.85 -2.16 11.27
N SER A 52 -1.74 -1.96 12.27
CA SER A 52 -3.09 -2.54 12.25
C SER A 52 -3.99 -1.88 11.21
N ILE A 53 -3.95 -0.54 11.10
CA ILE A 53 -4.73 0.21 10.11
C ILE A 53 -4.26 -0.14 8.70
N MET A 54 -2.95 -0.20 8.49
CA MET A 54 -2.37 -0.53 7.19
C MET A 54 -2.77 -1.94 6.73
N LEU A 55 -2.75 -2.93 7.63
CA LEU A 55 -3.25 -4.28 7.33
C LEU A 55 -4.76 -4.30 7.11
N ALA A 56 -5.52 -3.57 7.94
CA ALA A 56 -6.98 -3.49 7.83
C ALA A 56 -7.42 -2.88 6.50
N MET A 57 -6.70 -1.86 6.02
CA MET A 57 -6.93 -1.27 4.70
C MET A 57 -6.54 -2.24 3.58
N LEU A 58 -5.37 -2.89 3.66
CA LEU A 58 -4.92 -3.85 2.65
C LEU A 58 -5.93 -4.99 2.42
N TYR A 59 -6.53 -5.50 3.50
CA TYR A 59 -7.56 -6.53 3.40
C TYR A 59 -8.96 -5.95 3.13
N GLY A 60 -9.27 -4.79 3.70
CA GLY A 60 -10.58 -4.14 3.60
C GLY A 60 -10.86 -3.54 2.22
N THR A 61 -9.83 -3.10 1.49
CA THR A 61 -9.94 -2.60 0.11
C THR A 61 -10.09 -3.72 -0.91
N GLY A 62 -9.81 -4.98 -0.54
CA GLY A 62 -9.97 -6.15 -1.43
C GLY A 62 -11.31 -6.23 -2.20
N PRO A 63 -12.48 -6.18 -1.54
CA PRO A 63 -13.78 -6.16 -2.23
C PRO A 63 -13.99 -4.90 -3.08
N VAL A 64 -13.53 -3.73 -2.61
CA VAL A 64 -13.63 -2.46 -3.36
C VAL A 64 -12.81 -2.54 -4.65
N CYS A 65 -11.57 -3.02 -4.57
CA CYS A 65 -10.70 -3.30 -5.70
C CYS A 65 -11.35 -4.28 -6.68
N SER A 66 -11.98 -5.35 -6.19
CA SER A 66 -12.67 -6.33 -7.04
C SER A 66 -13.81 -5.70 -7.84
N ILE A 67 -14.66 -4.89 -7.20
CA ILE A 67 -15.76 -4.17 -7.86
C ILE A 67 -15.21 -3.19 -8.90
N MET A 68 -14.17 -2.44 -8.54
CA MET A 68 -13.58 -1.41 -9.40
C MET A 68 -12.89 -2.02 -10.62
N VAL A 69 -12.20 -3.15 -10.46
CA VAL A 69 -11.61 -3.91 -11.58
C VAL A 69 -12.69 -4.49 -12.49
N ASN A 70 -13.82 -4.94 -11.94
CA ASN A 70 -14.93 -5.47 -12.74
C ASN A 70 -15.62 -4.38 -13.60
N GLN A 71 -15.67 -3.13 -13.11
CA GLN A 71 -16.29 -2.01 -13.82
C GLN A 71 -15.33 -1.27 -14.77
N PHE A 72 -14.09 -1.00 -14.35
CA PHE A 72 -13.13 -0.16 -15.09
C PHE A 72 -11.99 -0.95 -15.76
N GLY A 73 -11.86 -2.25 -15.48
CA GLY A 73 -10.76 -3.09 -15.95
C GLY A 73 -9.50 -2.99 -15.07
N CYS A 74 -8.62 -3.98 -15.20
CA CYS A 74 -7.46 -4.13 -14.30
C CYS A 74 -6.38 -3.06 -14.48
N ARG A 75 -6.12 -2.62 -15.72
CA ARG A 75 -5.06 -1.65 -16.04
C ARG A 75 -5.21 -0.27 -15.38
N PRO A 76 -6.35 0.44 -15.54
CA PRO A 76 -6.49 1.76 -14.94
C PRO A 76 -6.53 1.71 -13.40
N VAL A 77 -7.12 0.66 -12.82
CA VAL A 77 -7.16 0.47 -11.37
C VAL A 77 -5.75 0.33 -10.79
N MET A 78 -4.87 -0.46 -11.44
CA MET A 78 -3.47 -0.58 -10.99
C MET A 78 -2.69 0.73 -11.13
N LEU A 79 -2.91 1.50 -12.19
CA LEU A 79 -2.27 2.81 -12.37
C LEU A 79 -2.70 3.82 -11.29
N ILE A 80 -4.01 3.89 -11.01
CA ILE A 80 -4.54 4.78 -9.97
C ILE A 80 -4.05 4.38 -8.59
N GLY A 81 -4.02 3.07 -8.28
CA GLY A 81 -3.49 2.57 -7.01
C GLY A 81 -2.01 2.91 -6.82
N GLY A 82 -1.18 2.76 -7.85
CA GLY A 82 0.23 3.15 -7.80
C GLY A 82 0.44 4.66 -7.63
N LEU A 83 -0.38 5.48 -8.31
CA LEU A 83 -0.37 6.94 -8.13
C LEU A 83 -0.79 7.34 -6.72
N LEU A 84 -1.82 6.69 -6.17
CA LEU A 84 -2.29 6.96 -4.81
C LEU A 84 -1.24 6.56 -3.77
N ALA A 85 -0.61 5.40 -3.91
CA ALA A 85 0.45 4.94 -3.03
C ALA A 85 1.70 5.84 -3.09
N SER A 86 2.10 6.28 -4.28
CA SER A 86 3.23 7.21 -4.43
C SER A 86 2.93 8.59 -3.83
N ALA A 87 1.72 9.12 -4.05
CA ALA A 87 1.27 10.36 -3.39
C ALA A 87 1.21 10.20 -1.86
N GLY A 88 0.70 9.07 -1.36
CA GLY A 88 0.66 8.74 0.07
C GLY A 88 2.04 8.73 0.70
N MET A 89 3.04 8.17 0.02
CA MET A 89 4.43 8.15 0.49
C MET A 89 5.11 9.53 0.46
N ILE A 90 4.85 10.33 -0.57
CA ILE A 90 5.38 11.71 -0.63
C ILE A 90 4.79 12.52 0.52
N LEU A 91 3.47 12.41 0.76
CA LEU A 91 2.82 13.09 1.88
C LEU A 91 3.36 12.61 3.22
N ALA A 92 3.57 11.30 3.40
CA ALA A 92 4.18 10.73 4.60
C ALA A 92 5.56 11.34 4.90
N SER A 93 6.35 11.66 3.87
CA SER A 93 7.67 12.29 4.03
C SER A 93 7.60 13.75 4.53
N PHE A 94 6.50 14.46 4.30
CA PHE A 94 6.31 15.84 4.77
C PHE A 94 5.56 15.91 6.11
N THR A 95 5.16 14.76 6.64
CA THR A 95 4.27 14.69 7.78
C THR A 95 5.00 14.94 9.09
N THR A 96 4.52 15.90 9.89
CA THR A 96 5.08 16.23 11.21
C THR A 96 4.18 15.81 12.37
N ASN A 97 3.06 15.12 12.09
CA ASN A 97 2.09 14.67 13.09
C ASN A 97 1.79 13.17 12.93
N ILE A 98 1.66 12.44 14.03
CA ILE A 98 1.40 10.99 13.98
C ILE A 98 0.03 10.65 13.38
N ILE A 99 -0.93 11.58 13.50
CA ILE A 99 -2.29 11.42 12.95
C ILE A 99 -2.29 11.51 11.42
N GLU A 100 -1.55 12.46 10.87
CA GLU A 100 -1.34 12.59 9.43
C GLU A 100 -0.57 11.37 8.90
N LEU A 101 0.33 10.79 9.69
CA LEU A 101 1.05 9.57 9.33
C LEU A 101 0.10 8.37 9.26
N TYR A 102 -0.88 8.25 10.18
CA TYR A 102 -1.92 7.21 10.08
C TYR A 102 -2.74 7.33 8.79
N LEU A 103 -3.10 8.56 8.40
CA LEU A 103 -3.89 8.80 7.19
C LEU A 103 -3.08 8.56 5.92
N THR A 104 -1.84 9.03 5.86
CA THR A 104 -0.99 8.91 4.66
C THR A 104 -0.42 7.50 4.50
N ALA A 105 0.27 6.99 5.52
CA ALA A 105 0.90 5.67 5.46
C ALA A 105 -0.11 4.51 5.57
N GLY A 106 -1.18 4.68 6.37
CA GLY A 106 -2.20 3.65 6.59
C GLY A 106 -3.30 3.65 5.53
N VAL A 107 -3.96 4.79 5.31
CA VAL A 107 -5.19 4.86 4.50
C VAL A 107 -4.90 5.12 3.02
N LEU A 108 -3.95 6.00 2.71
CA LEU A 108 -3.61 6.34 1.32
C LEU A 108 -2.68 5.32 0.65
N THR A 109 -1.86 4.64 1.44
CA THR A 109 -0.88 3.66 0.92
C THR A 109 -1.37 2.21 1.03
N GLY A 110 -2.40 1.95 1.84
CA GLY A 110 -3.00 0.64 2.07
C GLY A 110 -4.16 0.29 1.15
#